data_AF-A0A6M8VYT7-F1
#
_entry.id   AF-A0A6M8VYT7-F1
#
_cell.length_a   1.000
_cell.length_b   1.000
_cell.length_c   1.000
_cell.angle_alpha   90.00
_cell.angle_beta   90.00
_cell.angle_gamma   90.00
#
_symmetry.space_group_name_H-M   'P 1'
#
loop_
_entity.id
_entity.type
_entity.pdbx_description
1 polymer ?
#
loop_
_entity_poly.entity_id
_entity_poly.type
_entity_poly.pdbx_seq_one_letter_code
_entity_poly.pdbx_strand_id
1 'polypeptide(L)'
;MNWLVFAFVTWIMLGLELGLKSSLQLGDSSIAPSFLAIYAVFIATAAPPRSSQWACLILGALIDLTGPVPRMDAASSFTVLGPNALGAFLMCQLVLAVRGLLFRRNPLTIAVLAAVGFAIWQVVVTAVFTIRSFTGDPTAWSPASELGARLGASLYTGLLALPFALILLMIAPLFAFQFVPSRYAGRR
;
A
#
# COMPACT_ATOMS: atom_id res chain seq x y z
N MET A 1 -5.75 -17.76 -3.85
CA MET A 1 -4.37 -17.31 -3.55
C MET A 1 -3.85 -18.22 -2.47
N ASN A 2 -2.59 -18.64 -2.54
CA ASN A 2 -1.95 -19.35 -1.45
C ASN A 2 -1.66 -18.37 -0.30
N TRP A 3 -2.49 -18.42 0.75
CA TRP A 3 -2.40 -17.50 1.89
C TRP A 3 -1.13 -17.69 2.73
N LEU A 4 -0.51 -18.88 2.72
CA LEU A 4 0.76 -19.12 3.41
C LEU A 4 1.91 -18.36 2.73
N VAL A 5 1.98 -18.42 1.39
CA VAL A 5 2.97 -17.66 0.61
C VAL A 5 2.74 -16.16 0.78
N PHE A 6 1.48 -15.72 0.78
CA PHE A 6 1.13 -14.33 1.10
C PHE A 6 1.62 -13.92 2.49
N ALA A 7 1.36 -14.70 3.53
CA ALA A 7 1.79 -14.39 4.89
C ALA A 7 3.32 -14.31 5.00
N PHE A 8 4.02 -15.26 4.38
CA PHE A 8 5.49 -15.29 4.38
C PHE A 8 6.10 -14.08 3.66
N VAL A 9 5.63 -13.76 2.45
CA VAL A 9 6.14 -12.59 1.71
C VAL A 9 5.73 -11.28 2.40
N THR A 10 4.53 -11.22 3.00
CA THR A 10 4.11 -10.08 3.83
C THR A 10 5.06 -9.87 5.00
N TRP A 11 5.46 -10.94 5.69
CA TRP A 11 6.40 -10.87 6.81
C TRP A 11 7.77 -10.31 6.36
N ILE A 12 8.29 -10.77 5.22
CA ILE A 12 9.52 -10.22 4.63
C ILE A 12 9.35 -8.74 4.28
N MET A 13 8.26 -8.37 3.58
CA MET A 13 8.00 -6.99 3.16
C MET A 13 7.82 -6.05 4.35
N LEU A 14 7.18 -6.51 5.42
CA LEU A 14 7.04 -5.77 6.67
C LEU A 14 8.40 -5.58 7.36
N GLY A 15 9.25 -6.61 7.38
CA GLY A 15 10.62 -6.51 7.87
C GLY A 15 11.45 -5.47 7.09
N LEU A 16 11.32 -5.44 5.76
CA LEU A 16 11.95 -4.43 4.91
C LEU A 16 11.38 -3.03 5.18
N GLU A 17 10.06 -2.90 5.33
CA GLU A 17 9.40 -1.63 5.68
C GLU A 17 9.89 -1.09 7.03
N LEU A 18 10.05 -1.93 8.05
CA LEU A 18 10.50 -1.47 9.36
C LEU A 18 12.01 -1.23 9.41
N GLY A 19 12.81 -2.05 8.71
CA GLY A 19 14.27 -1.98 8.77
C GLY A 19 14.92 -1.00 7.80
N LEU A 20 14.39 -0.87 6.57
CA LEU A 20 15.02 -0.06 5.52
C LEU A 20 14.38 1.32 5.33
N LYS A 21 13.16 1.54 5.80
CA LYS A 21 12.45 2.82 5.58
C LYS A 21 13.18 4.02 6.15
N SER A 22 13.76 3.90 7.35
CA SER A 22 14.58 4.94 7.96
C SER A 22 15.91 5.14 7.23
N SER A 23 16.50 4.06 6.70
CA SER A 23 17.77 4.12 5.96
C SER A 23 17.61 4.71 4.55
N LEU A 24 16.43 4.54 3.95
CA LEU A 24 16.09 5.07 2.63
C LEU A 24 15.35 6.41 2.71
N GLN A 25 15.28 7.01 3.89
CA GLN A 25 14.67 8.33 4.04
C GLN A 25 15.54 9.40 3.37
N LEU A 26 14.92 10.31 2.63
CA LEU A 26 15.64 11.35 1.90
C LEU A 26 16.08 12.48 2.83
N GLY A 27 17.30 12.37 3.37
CA GLY A 27 17.87 13.36 4.29
C GLY A 27 17.00 13.54 5.53
N ASP A 28 16.77 14.79 5.94
CA ASP A 28 15.89 15.12 7.07
C ASP A 28 14.40 15.16 6.69
N SER A 29 14.05 14.89 5.43
CA SER A 29 12.65 14.90 4.99
C SER A 29 11.92 13.64 5.45
N SER A 30 10.61 13.70 5.70
CA SER A 30 9.78 12.51 6.00
C SER A 30 9.45 11.65 4.77
N ILE A 31 10.15 11.87 3.65
CA ILE A 31 9.94 11.16 2.39
C ILE A 31 10.68 9.83 2.44
N ALA A 32 9.92 8.75 2.64
CA ALA A 32 10.43 7.39 2.64
C ALA A 32 9.54 6.47 1.78
N PRO A 33 10.13 5.49 1.08
CA PRO A 33 9.37 4.59 0.22
C PRO A 33 8.59 3.55 1.04
N SER A 34 7.53 2.98 0.46
CA SER A 34 6.78 1.87 1.08
C SER A 34 6.87 0.57 0.27
N PHE A 35 7.49 -0.45 0.86
CA PHE A 35 7.59 -1.78 0.27
C PHE A 35 6.26 -2.51 0.29
N LEU A 36 5.48 -2.31 1.35
CA LEU A 36 4.16 -2.91 1.48
C LEU A 36 3.17 -2.36 0.45
N ALA A 37 3.28 -1.07 0.09
CA ALA A 37 2.47 -0.49 -0.97
C ALA A 37 2.77 -1.12 -2.35
N ILE A 38 4.06 -1.33 -2.67
CA ILE A 38 4.49 -2.01 -3.89
C ILE A 38 3.89 -3.43 -3.93
N TYR A 39 4.01 -4.15 -2.82
CA TYR A 39 3.48 -5.49 -2.70
C TYR A 39 1.95 -5.56 -2.82
N ALA A 40 1.24 -4.60 -2.21
CA ALA A 40 -0.21 -4.50 -2.31
C ALA A 40 -0.68 -4.26 -3.77
N VAL A 41 0.01 -3.39 -4.52
CA VAL A 41 -0.27 -3.19 -5.96
C VAL A 41 -0.01 -4.45 -6.78
N PHE A 42 1.09 -5.16 -6.50
CA PHE A 42 1.36 -6.45 -7.14
C PHE A 42 0.21 -7.46 -6.90
N ILE A 43 -0.29 -7.58 -5.67
CA ILE A 43 -1.42 -8.47 -5.38
C ILE A 43 -2.70 -7.99 -6.09
N ALA A 44 -2.97 -6.70 -6.11
CA ALA A 44 -4.16 -6.15 -6.77
C ALA A 44 -4.15 -6.38 -8.29
N THR A 45 -2.97 -6.34 -8.92
CA THR A 45 -2.80 -6.63 -10.35
C THR A 45 -2.86 -8.13 -10.67
N ALA A 46 -2.34 -9.00 -9.78
CA ALA A 46 -2.17 -10.43 -10.07
C ALA A 46 -3.28 -11.34 -9.53
N ALA A 47 -3.90 -11.01 -8.39
CA ALA A 47 -4.82 -11.90 -7.69
C ALA A 47 -6.32 -11.67 -8.05
N PRO A 48 -7.22 -12.62 -7.72
CA PRO A 48 -8.66 -12.41 -7.87
C PRO A 48 -9.19 -11.25 -7.02
N PRO A 49 -10.20 -10.48 -7.48
CA PRO A 49 -10.63 -9.22 -6.84
C PRO A 49 -10.88 -9.32 -5.33
N ARG A 50 -11.67 -10.33 -4.91
CA ARG A 50 -11.99 -10.54 -3.49
C ARG A 50 -10.74 -10.83 -2.66
N SER A 51 -9.83 -11.65 -3.19
CA SER A 51 -8.58 -11.99 -2.51
C SER A 51 -7.67 -10.78 -2.38
N SER A 52 -7.59 -9.94 -3.42
CA SER A 52 -6.79 -8.71 -3.40
C SER A 52 -7.32 -7.70 -2.38
N GLN A 53 -8.64 -7.52 -2.30
CA GLN A 53 -9.26 -6.61 -1.34
C GLN A 53 -8.94 -6.98 0.11
N TRP A 54 -9.08 -8.26 0.47
CA TRP A 54 -8.72 -8.75 1.80
C TRP A 54 -7.23 -8.63 2.07
N ALA A 55 -6.37 -8.97 1.10
CA ALA A 55 -4.93 -8.83 1.25
C ALA A 55 -4.53 -7.36 1.50
N CYS A 56 -5.06 -6.41 0.73
CA CYS A 56 -4.77 -4.99 0.92
C CYS A 56 -5.27 -4.46 2.26
N LEU A 57 -6.45 -4.89 2.74
CA LEU A 57 -6.94 -4.55 4.08
C LEU A 57 -5.98 -5.05 5.17
N ILE A 58 -5.51 -6.29 5.07
CA ILE A 58 -4.54 -6.87 6.02
C ILE A 58 -3.24 -6.09 5.99
N LEU A 59 -2.69 -5.80 4.80
CA LEU A 59 -1.44 -5.04 4.67
C LEU A 59 -1.55 -3.63 5.25
N GLY A 60 -2.66 -2.93 4.99
CA GLY A 60 -2.90 -1.61 5.58
C GLY A 60 -3.09 -1.67 7.09
N ALA A 61 -3.80 -2.67 7.61
CA ALA A 61 -3.96 -2.88 9.05
C ALA A 61 -2.62 -3.18 9.74
N LEU A 62 -1.71 -3.92 9.09
CA LEU A 62 -0.35 -4.16 9.61
C LEU A 62 0.46 -2.87 9.68
N ILE A 63 0.35 -1.98 8.69
CA ILE A 63 1.00 -0.66 8.74
C ILE A 63 0.42 0.17 9.89
N ASP A 64 -0.89 0.17 10.05
CA ASP A 64 -1.54 0.86 11.17
C ASP A 64 -1.05 0.33 12.53
N LEU A 65 -0.88 -1.00 12.68
CA LEU A 65 -0.42 -1.63 13.93
C LEU A 65 1.06 -1.38 14.24
N THR A 66 1.88 -1.17 13.21
CA THR A 66 3.33 -1.04 13.34
C THR A 66 3.82 0.41 13.27
N GLY A 67 2.95 1.36 12.91
CA GLY A 67 3.25 2.79 12.83
C GLY A 67 2.63 3.60 13.97
N PRO A 68 3.24 3.61 15.18
CA PRO A 68 2.74 4.43 16.28
C PRO A 68 2.76 5.92 15.92
N VAL A 69 1.68 6.64 16.24
CA VAL A 69 1.58 8.08 16.01
C VAL A 69 2.00 8.83 17.27
N PRO A 70 2.93 9.80 17.19
CA PRO A 70 3.34 10.61 18.33
C PRO A 70 2.23 11.58 18.75
N ARG A 71 1.97 11.65 20.06
CA ARG A 71 1.05 12.63 20.66
C ARG A 71 1.77 13.95 20.95
N MET A 72 1.05 15.07 20.91
CA MET A 72 1.61 16.39 21.26
C MET A 72 2.24 16.45 22.66
N ASP A 73 1.75 15.65 23.61
CA ASP A 73 2.24 15.63 24.99
C ASP A 73 3.55 14.83 25.18
N ALA A 74 4.18 14.34 24.10
CA ALA A 74 5.48 13.66 24.02
C ALA A 74 5.69 12.39 24.88
N ALA A 75 4.81 12.09 25.86
CA ALA A 75 4.96 10.98 26.80
C ALA A 75 4.19 9.70 26.39
N SER A 76 3.35 9.76 25.35
CA SER A 76 2.57 8.60 24.90
C SER A 76 2.43 8.54 23.38
N SER A 77 2.62 7.36 22.81
CA SER A 77 2.28 7.03 21.43
C SER A 77 0.98 6.23 21.40
N PHE A 78 0.15 6.44 20.39
CA PHE A 78 -1.04 5.62 20.20
C PHE A 78 -1.10 5.04 18.78
N THR A 79 -1.74 3.89 18.67
CA THR A 79 -1.89 3.16 17.41
C THR A 79 -3.30 3.37 16.90
N VAL A 80 -3.45 3.89 15.69
CA VAL A 80 -4.76 4.10 15.06
C VAL A 80 -4.98 3.02 14.01
N LEU A 81 -5.88 2.09 14.29
CA LEU A 81 -6.30 1.09 13.31
C LEU A 81 -7.32 1.68 12.34
N GLY A 82 -7.08 1.56 11.03
CA GLY A 82 -8.04 1.92 9.99
C GLY A 82 -7.52 2.82 8.87
N PRO A 83 -6.78 3.92 9.12
CA PRO A 83 -6.42 4.88 8.08
C PRO A 83 -5.67 4.23 6.92
N ASN A 84 -4.65 3.42 7.22
CA ASN A 84 -3.90 2.72 6.18
C ASN A 84 -4.69 1.54 5.60
N ALA A 85 -5.50 0.84 6.40
CA ALA A 85 -6.39 -0.21 5.89
C ALA A 85 -7.37 0.33 4.82
N LEU A 86 -8.01 1.47 5.09
CA LEU A 86 -8.92 2.14 4.15
C LEU A 86 -8.18 2.67 2.92
N GLY A 87 -7.02 3.29 3.11
CA GLY A 87 -6.18 3.76 2.00
C GLY A 87 -5.75 2.63 1.07
N ALA A 88 -5.29 1.51 1.64
CA ALA A 88 -4.91 0.31 0.89
C ALA A 88 -6.10 -0.31 0.14
N PHE A 89 -7.29 -0.33 0.77
CA PHE A 89 -8.50 -0.82 0.14
C PHE A 89 -8.93 0.04 -1.05
N LEU A 90 -8.94 1.37 -0.91
CA LEU A 90 -9.30 2.28 -2.01
C LEU A 90 -8.28 2.24 -3.15
N MET A 91 -6.99 2.18 -2.81
CA MET A 91 -5.94 1.91 -3.79
C MET A 91 -6.20 0.59 -4.54
N CYS A 92 -6.59 -0.48 -3.84
CA CYS A 92 -6.92 -1.75 -4.47
C CYS A 92 -8.09 -1.60 -5.47
N GLN A 93 -9.14 -0.83 -5.14
CA GLN A 93 -10.25 -0.61 -6.06
C GLN A 93 -9.81 0.11 -7.32
N LEU A 94 -8.97 1.14 -7.20
CA LEU A 94 -8.38 1.83 -8.36
C LEU A 94 -7.63 0.82 -9.24
N VAL A 95 -6.72 0.05 -8.66
CA VAL A 95 -5.92 -0.92 -9.41
C VAL A 95 -6.82 -1.98 -10.08
N LEU A 96 -7.85 -2.47 -9.39
CA LEU A 96 -8.81 -3.42 -9.96
C LEU A 96 -9.61 -2.83 -11.13
N ALA A 97 -9.94 -1.54 -11.09
CA ALA A 97 -10.64 -0.85 -12.17
C ALA A 97 -9.73 -0.66 -13.40
N VAL A 98 -8.46 -0.31 -13.19
CA VAL A 98 -7.55 0.03 -14.29
C VAL A 98 -6.82 -1.20 -14.86
N ARG A 99 -6.65 -2.30 -14.10
CA ARG A 99 -5.86 -3.47 -14.55
C ARG A 99 -6.36 -4.14 -15.83
N GLY A 100 -7.62 -3.93 -16.22
CA GLY A 100 -8.16 -4.41 -17.50
C GLY A 100 -7.61 -3.66 -18.72
N LEU A 101 -7.11 -2.44 -18.52
CA LEU A 101 -6.57 -1.55 -19.56
C LEU A 101 -5.04 -1.68 -19.71
N LEU A 102 -4.38 -2.44 -18.84
CA LEU A 102 -2.92 -2.46 -18.73
C LEU A 102 -2.32 -3.76 -19.27
N PHE A 103 -1.07 -3.68 -19.73
CA PHE A 103 -0.29 -4.85 -20.14
C PHE A 103 -0.05 -5.77 -18.93
N ARG A 104 -0.59 -6.99 -19.00
CA ARG A 104 -0.40 -8.01 -17.97
C ARG A 104 1.10 -8.33 -17.82
N ARG A 105 1.59 -8.37 -16.58
CA ARG A 105 2.97 -8.75 -16.21
C ARG A 105 4.08 -7.80 -16.67
N ASN A 106 3.76 -6.53 -16.91
CA ASN A 106 4.80 -5.53 -17.17
C ASN A 106 5.25 -4.85 -15.84
N PRO A 107 6.55 -4.86 -15.50
CA PRO A 107 7.05 -4.19 -14.28
C PRO A 107 6.81 -2.68 -14.30
N LEU A 108 6.84 -2.03 -15.46
CA LEU A 108 6.55 -0.60 -15.61
C LEU A 108 5.12 -0.28 -15.16
N THR A 109 4.16 -1.15 -15.49
CA THR A 109 2.77 -1.01 -15.08
C THR A 109 2.64 -1.07 -13.56
N ILE A 110 3.33 -2.01 -12.91
CA ILE A 110 3.33 -2.12 -11.44
C ILE A 110 3.93 -0.86 -10.82
N ALA A 111 5.02 -0.33 -11.39
CA ALA A 111 5.66 0.88 -10.90
C ALA A 111 4.77 2.13 -10.97
N VAL A 112 4.13 2.36 -12.13
CA VAL A 112 3.19 3.47 -12.30
C VAL A 112 1.99 3.32 -11.36
N LEU A 113 1.43 2.11 -11.26
CA LEU A 113 0.31 1.85 -10.34
C LEU A 113 0.71 1.96 -8.87
N ALA A 114 1.94 1.60 -8.50
CA ALA A 114 2.47 1.81 -7.15
C ALA A 114 2.54 3.29 -6.82
N ALA A 115 3.04 4.13 -7.74
CA ALA A 115 3.07 5.57 -7.54
C ALA A 115 1.67 6.16 -7.38
N VAL A 116 0.77 5.91 -8.33
CA VAL A 116 -0.59 6.49 -8.33
C VAL A 116 -1.44 5.90 -7.20
N GLY A 117 -1.38 4.58 -7.02
CA GLY A 117 -2.12 3.88 -5.99
C GLY A 117 -1.70 4.30 -4.59
N PHE A 118 -0.39 4.42 -4.33
CA PHE A 118 0.08 4.90 -3.03
C PHE A 118 -0.22 6.38 -2.82
N ALA A 119 -0.24 7.21 -3.86
CA ALA A 119 -0.72 8.59 -3.74
C ALA A 119 -2.17 8.64 -3.23
N ILE A 120 -3.07 7.82 -3.79
CA ILE A 120 -4.46 7.73 -3.31
C ILE A 120 -4.51 7.22 -1.87
N TRP A 121 -3.76 6.17 -1.56
CA TRP A 121 -3.66 5.66 -0.18
C TRP A 121 -3.29 6.81 0.77
N GLN A 122 -2.24 7.55 0.46
CA GLN A 122 -1.76 8.63 1.31
C GLN A 122 -2.77 9.78 1.43
N VAL A 123 -3.47 10.15 0.36
CA VAL A 123 -4.55 11.14 0.41
C VAL A 123 -5.64 10.71 1.40
N VAL A 124 -6.03 9.43 1.38
CA VAL A 124 -7.03 8.88 2.30
C VAL A 124 -6.54 8.95 3.75
N VAL A 125 -5.30 8.54 4.01
CA VAL A 125 -4.69 8.61 5.34
C VAL A 125 -4.65 10.05 5.85
N THR A 126 -4.17 10.98 5.02
CA THR A 126 -4.13 12.42 5.34
C THR A 126 -5.53 12.96 5.62
N ALA A 127 -6.54 12.59 4.82
CA ALA A 127 -7.92 13.02 5.02
C ALA A 127 -8.49 12.51 6.36
N VAL A 128 -8.27 11.24 6.69
CA VAL A 128 -8.73 10.64 7.96
C VAL A 128 -8.07 11.32 9.17
N PHE A 129 -6.74 11.52 9.14
CA PHE A 129 -6.04 12.23 10.22
C PHE A 129 -6.46 13.70 10.31
N THR A 130 -6.73 14.35 9.19
CA THR A 130 -7.23 15.73 9.17
C THR A 130 -8.60 15.82 9.84
N ILE A 131 -9.56 14.95 9.47
CA ILE A 131 -10.88 14.90 10.13
C ILE A 131 -10.74 14.62 11.64
N ARG A 132 -9.82 13.73 12.01
CA ARG A 132 -9.56 13.38 13.41
C ARG A 132 -8.99 14.55 14.20
N SER A 133 -8.06 15.32 13.61
CA SER A 133 -7.52 16.54 14.24
C SER A 133 -8.60 17.60 14.48
N PHE A 134 -9.57 17.75 13.57
CA PHE A 134 -10.71 18.65 13.75
C PHE A 134 -11.63 18.24 14.91
N THR A 135 -11.64 16.96 15.28
CA THR A 135 -12.47 16.44 16.39
C THR A 135 -11.79 16.61 17.76
N GLY A 136 -10.65 17.30 17.82
CA GLY A 136 -9.96 17.65 19.08
C GLY A 136 -8.87 16.68 19.52
N ASP A 137 -8.35 15.83 18.62
CA ASP A 137 -7.24 14.93 18.94
C ASP A 137 -5.89 15.72 18.95
N PRO A 138 -5.11 15.69 20.05
CA PRO A 138 -3.85 16.43 20.18
C PRO A 138 -2.70 15.73 19.41
N THR A 139 -2.81 15.68 18.08
CA THR A 139 -1.77 15.21 17.17
C THR A 139 -1.04 16.40 16.56
N ALA A 140 0.29 16.43 16.65
CA ALA A 140 1.13 17.44 15.99
C ALA A 140 1.06 17.23 14.47
N TRP A 141 0.10 17.87 13.81
CA TRP A 141 -0.26 17.59 12.42
C TRP A 141 -0.33 18.87 11.59
N SER A 142 0.45 18.93 10.50
CA SER A 142 0.38 20.00 9.50
C SER A 142 -0.05 19.39 8.16
N PRO A 143 -1.34 19.50 7.78
CA PRO A 143 -1.90 18.78 6.63
C PRO A 143 -1.18 19.02 5.31
N ALA A 144 -0.76 20.27 5.03
CA ALA A 144 -0.14 20.64 3.77
C ALA A 144 1.28 20.07 3.62
N SER A 145 2.07 20.13 4.68
CA SER A 145 3.44 19.58 4.68
C SER A 145 3.46 18.05 4.63
N GLU A 146 2.54 17.41 5.35
CA GLU A 146 2.34 15.96 5.34
C GLU A 146 1.90 15.46 3.97
N LEU A 147 0.96 16.15 3.32
CA LEU A 147 0.51 15.75 1.99
C LEU A 147 1.64 15.84 0.97
N GLY A 148 2.41 16.93 0.98
CA GLY A 148 3.57 17.10 0.10
C GLY A 148 4.61 15.99 0.26
N ALA A 149 4.99 15.70 1.51
CA ALA A 149 5.94 14.63 1.82
C ALA A 149 5.43 13.26 1.38
N ARG A 150 4.15 12.96 1.63
CA ARG A 150 3.53 11.69 1.27
C ARG A 150 3.36 11.50 -0.23
N LEU A 151 3.09 12.57 -0.98
CA LEU A 151 3.09 12.53 -2.45
C LEU A 151 4.51 12.36 -3.01
N GLY A 152 5.53 12.97 -2.39
CA GLY A 152 6.92 12.69 -2.70
C GLY A 152 7.26 11.21 -2.47
N ALA A 153 6.78 10.65 -1.36
CA ALA A 153 6.99 9.25 -1.01
C ALA A 153 6.33 8.29 -2.01
N SER A 154 5.21 8.68 -2.64
CA SER A 154 4.55 7.86 -3.66
C SER A 154 5.34 7.80 -4.96
N LEU A 155 5.93 8.91 -5.40
CA LEU A 155 6.83 8.91 -6.54
C LEU A 155 8.06 8.03 -6.27
N TYR A 156 8.65 8.15 -5.09
CA TYR A 156 9.80 7.32 -4.71
C TYR A 156 9.43 5.83 -4.62
N THR A 157 8.25 5.52 -4.07
CA THR A 157 7.70 4.17 -4.06
C THR A 157 7.53 3.61 -5.48
N GLY A 158 7.06 4.42 -6.42
CA GLY A 158 6.98 4.03 -7.83
C GLY A 158 8.33 3.73 -8.47
N LEU A 159 9.36 4.51 -8.16
CA LEU A 159 10.72 4.25 -8.66
C LEU A 159 11.28 2.93 -8.11
N LEU A 160 11.16 2.71 -6.79
CA LEU A 160 11.61 1.46 -6.16
C LEU A 160 10.76 0.25 -6.52
N ALA A 161 9.53 0.46 -6.98
CA ALA A 161 8.69 -0.62 -7.47
C ALA A 161 9.26 -1.31 -8.71
N LEU A 162 10.08 -0.65 -9.53
CA LEU A 162 10.65 -1.28 -10.75
C LEU A 162 11.49 -2.53 -10.43
N PRO A 163 12.56 -2.45 -9.62
CA PRO A 163 13.35 -3.64 -9.28
C PRO A 163 12.53 -4.65 -8.46
N PHE A 164 11.68 -4.19 -7.54
CA PHE A 164 10.83 -5.08 -6.74
C PHE A 164 9.79 -5.81 -7.59
N ALA A 165 9.21 -5.17 -8.58
CA ALA A 165 8.23 -5.78 -9.48
C ALA A 165 8.85 -6.94 -10.26
N LEU A 166 10.11 -6.85 -10.66
CA LEU A 166 10.80 -7.96 -11.32
C LEU A 166 10.91 -9.19 -10.40
N ILE A 167 11.34 -8.98 -9.15
CA ILE A 167 11.44 -10.04 -8.14
C ILE A 167 10.06 -10.63 -7.85
N LEU A 168 9.05 -9.78 -7.64
CA LEU A 168 7.68 -10.19 -7.35
C LEU A 168 7.04 -10.97 -8.50
N LEU A 169 7.27 -10.55 -9.75
CA LEU A 169 6.81 -11.25 -10.94
C LEU A 169 7.48 -12.62 -11.10
N MET A 170 8.76 -12.74 -10.73
CA MET A 170 9.48 -14.02 -10.72
C MET A 170 8.88 -15.01 -9.71
N ILE A 171 8.51 -14.55 -8.51
CA ILE A 171 7.88 -15.39 -7.48
C ILE A 171 6.36 -15.53 -7.63
N ALA A 172 5.74 -14.81 -8.57
CA ALA A 172 4.29 -14.83 -8.80
C ALA A 172 3.67 -16.24 -8.97
N PRO A 173 4.34 -17.23 -9.61
CA PRO A 173 3.79 -18.59 -9.71
C PRO A 173 3.55 -19.26 -8.35
N LEU A 174 4.33 -18.94 -7.33
CA LEU A 174 4.20 -19.52 -5.98
C LEU A 174 2.88 -19.15 -5.29
N PHE A 175 2.31 -18.00 -5.65
CA PHE A 175 1.05 -17.52 -5.08
C PHE A 175 -0.18 -18.31 -5.54
N ALA A 176 -0.03 -19.19 -6.55
CA ALA A 176 -1.09 -20.01 -7.11
C ALA A 176 -2.39 -19.20 -7.30
N PHE A 177 -2.30 -18.08 -8.02
CA PHE A 177 -3.46 -17.23 -8.29
C PHE A 177 -4.46 -18.03 -9.12
N GLN A 178 -5.51 -18.52 -8.45
CA GLN A 178 -6.62 -19.22 -9.09
C GLN A 178 -7.41 -18.23 -9.94
N PHE A 179 -7.09 -18.17 -11.23
CA PHE A 179 -7.97 -17.53 -12.19
C PHE A 179 -9.22 -18.40 -12.30
N VAL A 180 -10.31 -17.99 -11.65
CA VAL A 180 -11.62 -18.54 -11.98
C VAL A 180 -11.92 -18.06 -13.39
N PRO A 181 -11.95 -18.94 -14.41
CA PRO A 181 -12.38 -18.53 -15.74
C PRO A 181 -13.82 -18.03 -15.57
N SER A 182 -14.08 -16.79 -15.99
CA SER A 182 -15.45 -16.29 -16.10
C SER A 182 -16.22 -17.25 -17.01
N ARG A 183 -16.97 -18.18 -16.41
CA ARG A 183 -17.90 -19.04 -17.13
C ARG A 183 -19.02 -18.14 -17.61
N TYR A 184 -19.10 -17.93 -18.93
CA TYR A 184 -20.32 -17.63 -19.68
C TYR A 184 -21.24 -16.55 -19.08
N ALA A 185 -21.09 -15.31 -19.54
CA ALA A 185 -22.22 -14.39 -19.71
C ALA A 185 -22.57 -14.27 -21.19
N GLY A 186 -22.67 -15.42 -21.87
CA GLY A 186 -23.46 -15.56 -23.08
C GLY A 186 -24.80 -16.15 -22.67
N ARG A 187 -25.78 -15.31 -22.36
CA ARG A 187 -27.22 -15.64 -22.32
C ARG A 187 -28.05 -14.37 -22.13
N ARG A 188 -28.33 -13.68 -23.24
CA ARG A 188 -29.67 -13.46 -23.82
C ARG A 188 -29.59 -12.33 -24.83
#